data_AF-A0A367Z0M6-F1
#
_entry.id   AF-A0A367Z0M6-F1
#
_cell.length_a   1.000
_cell.length_b   1.000
_cell.length_c   1.000
_cell.angle_alpha   90.00
_cell.angle_beta   90.00
_cell.angle_gamma   90.00
#
_symmetry.space_group_name_H-M   'P 1'
#
loop_
_entity.id
_entity.type
_entity.pdbx_description
1 polymer ?
#
loop_
_entity_poly.entity_id
_entity_poly.type
_entity_poly.pdbx_seq_one_letter_code
_entity_poly.pdbx_strand_id
1 'polypeptide(L)'
;MEQFKQSMFELISETSANLPPDVRRAIAKAIQDETPNTQAALALSTIAINIDMAQQDIAPICQDTGMPTFYIHTPVGVNQIRMKRAIEEAIAEATKIGRLRPNSVDSITGKNSGNNLGPGTPVFHFEQWEKDEIEVKLLLKGGGCENKNIQYSLPTNLEHLGRADRDLEGVRKCIMHAVWQAQGHGCSVGAIGVCIGSDRAGGYDLAKQQLLRTLDDINPDPKLAELENRIMEDANKLNIGTMGFGGRTTLIGCKITAANRLPASFFVSVAYDCWAFRRLGVIIDPNTGDIKRWLYKDTEPIRRMAAEHKIKLTGKEIKLETPISEEKIRSLKVGDVVLLNGIIYTGRDAIHAYLSKHDSPIDLKGSAIYHCGPVMLKKDGEWFANAAGPTTSSREEPYQADVIKKFGIRAVIGKGGMGKKTLEALKEHGAVYLNAIGGAAQFYAKCIVKVEGVNFLEEFGIPEAMWHLRVVDFPAIVTMDSHGNSLHADIEIASGKELEKFV
;
A
#
# COMPACT_ATOMS: atom_id res chain seq x y z
N MET A 1 -22.07 25.59 1.77
CA MET A 1 -20.83 25.04 2.39
C MET A 1 -21.11 23.78 3.18
N GLU A 2 -22.17 23.71 3.99
CA GLU A 2 -22.53 22.46 4.70
C GLU A 2 -22.77 21.30 3.73
N GLN A 3 -23.57 21.53 2.68
CA GLN A 3 -23.79 20.51 1.64
C GLN A 3 -22.50 20.10 0.91
N PHE A 4 -21.59 21.06 0.66
CA PHE A 4 -20.28 20.76 0.08
C PHE A 4 -19.44 19.87 1.00
N LYS A 5 -19.44 20.11 2.32
CA LYS A 5 -18.79 19.24 3.30
C LYS A 5 -19.34 17.81 3.22
N GLN A 6 -20.66 17.66 3.14
CA GLN A 6 -21.30 16.35 3.00
C GLN A 6 -20.85 15.64 1.71
N SER A 7 -20.82 16.35 0.59
CA SER A 7 -20.30 15.84 -0.69
C SER A 7 -18.83 15.40 -0.59
N MET A 8 -17.99 16.15 0.14
CA MET A 8 -16.59 15.79 0.36
C MET A 8 -16.45 14.57 1.27
N PHE A 9 -17.28 14.46 2.30
CA PHE A 9 -17.33 13.27 3.16
C PHE A 9 -17.71 12.01 2.37
N GLU A 10 -18.68 12.12 1.45
CA GLU A 10 -19.05 11.02 0.56
C GLU A 10 -17.91 10.64 -0.38
N LEU A 11 -17.28 11.63 -1.05
CA LEU A 11 -16.10 11.41 -1.90
C LEU A 11 -14.97 10.69 -1.13
N ILE A 12 -14.65 11.14 0.07
CA ILE A 12 -13.59 10.57 0.91
C ILE A 12 -13.92 9.12 1.30
N SER A 13 -15.15 8.88 1.75
CA SER A 13 -15.60 7.56 2.19
C SER A 13 -15.59 6.55 1.03
N GLU A 14 -16.11 6.95 -0.13
CA GLU A 14 -16.10 6.14 -1.35
C GLU A 14 -14.67 5.88 -1.83
N THR A 15 -13.81 6.90 -1.87
CA THR A 15 -12.42 6.72 -2.34
C THR A 15 -11.63 5.77 -1.44
N SER A 16 -11.95 5.72 -0.14
CA SER A 16 -11.32 4.80 0.81
C SER A 16 -11.71 3.33 0.59
N ALA A 17 -12.92 3.08 0.10
CA ALA A 17 -13.55 1.75 0.06
C ALA A 17 -13.69 1.16 -1.36
N ASN A 18 -13.84 2.01 -2.38
CA ASN A 18 -14.25 1.64 -3.72
C ASN A 18 -13.15 1.96 -4.73
N LEU A 19 -12.49 0.92 -5.27
CA LEU A 19 -11.51 1.10 -6.34
C LEU A 19 -12.21 1.44 -7.67
N PRO A 20 -11.60 2.31 -8.51
CA PRO A 20 -12.11 2.60 -9.84
C PRO A 20 -12.35 1.36 -10.70
N PRO A 21 -13.34 1.40 -11.62
CA PRO A 21 -13.65 0.29 -12.52
C PRO A 21 -12.45 -0.17 -13.35
N ASP A 22 -11.62 0.75 -13.83
CA ASP A 22 -10.45 0.43 -14.67
C ASP A 22 -9.36 -0.29 -13.88
N VAL A 23 -9.14 0.10 -12.61
CA VAL A 23 -8.25 -0.61 -11.68
C VAL A 23 -8.77 -2.03 -11.42
N ARG A 24 -10.07 -2.17 -11.12
CA ARG A 24 -10.67 -3.50 -10.91
C ARG A 24 -10.57 -4.40 -12.14
N ARG A 25 -10.79 -3.85 -13.35
CA ARG A 25 -10.59 -4.60 -14.60
C ARG A 25 -9.15 -5.07 -14.78
N ALA A 26 -8.18 -4.21 -14.49
CA ALA A 26 -6.76 -4.56 -14.60
C ALA A 26 -6.35 -5.66 -13.60
N ILE A 27 -6.83 -5.59 -12.35
CA ILE A 27 -6.62 -6.64 -11.34
C ILE A 27 -7.35 -7.94 -11.74
N ALA A 28 -8.57 -7.85 -12.25
CA ALA A 28 -9.31 -9.02 -12.74
C ALA A 28 -8.57 -9.74 -13.88
N LYS A 29 -7.97 -8.97 -14.80
CA LYS A 29 -7.10 -9.52 -15.84
C LYS A 29 -5.86 -10.20 -15.23
N ALA A 30 -5.20 -9.57 -14.25
CA ALA A 30 -4.08 -10.18 -13.55
C ALA A 30 -4.46 -11.52 -12.88
N ILE A 31 -5.65 -11.62 -12.29
CA ILE A 31 -6.17 -12.89 -11.72
C ILE A 31 -6.34 -13.96 -12.79
N GLN A 32 -6.95 -13.61 -13.92
CA GLN A 32 -7.18 -14.54 -15.05
C GLN A 32 -5.86 -15.02 -15.66
N ASP A 33 -4.90 -14.10 -15.78
CA ASP A 33 -3.60 -14.32 -16.36
C ASP A 33 -2.57 -14.79 -15.33
N GLU A 34 -2.92 -15.19 -14.10
CA GLU A 34 -1.94 -15.72 -13.13
C GLU A 34 -1.96 -17.24 -13.09
N THR A 35 -0.81 -17.85 -12.78
CA THR A 35 -0.65 -19.30 -12.67
C THR A 35 -1.39 -19.80 -11.42
N PRO A 36 -2.39 -20.70 -11.54
CA PRO A 36 -3.15 -21.19 -10.40
C PRO A 36 -2.29 -21.90 -9.35
N ASN A 37 -2.76 -21.93 -8.10
CA ASN A 37 -2.12 -22.61 -6.96
C ASN A 37 -0.69 -22.11 -6.64
N THR A 38 -0.38 -20.86 -6.97
CA THR A 38 0.86 -20.17 -6.60
C THR A 38 0.61 -19.16 -5.48
N GLN A 39 1.68 -18.69 -4.82
CA GLN A 39 1.62 -17.63 -3.82
C GLN A 39 1.09 -16.32 -4.43
N ALA A 40 1.41 -16.02 -5.68
CA ALA A 40 0.87 -14.87 -6.41
C ALA A 40 -0.65 -15.00 -6.65
N ALA A 41 -1.12 -16.18 -7.07
CA ALA A 41 -2.55 -16.43 -7.23
C ALA A 41 -3.32 -16.36 -5.90
N LEU A 42 -2.72 -16.83 -4.80
CA LEU A 42 -3.28 -16.67 -3.46
C LEU A 42 -3.38 -15.19 -3.07
N ALA A 43 -2.33 -14.41 -3.33
CA ALA A 43 -2.32 -12.97 -3.07
C ALA A 43 -3.41 -12.23 -3.87
N LEU A 44 -3.50 -12.47 -5.18
CA LEU A 44 -4.52 -11.87 -6.04
C LEU A 44 -5.95 -12.27 -5.64
N SER A 45 -6.16 -13.53 -5.24
CA SER A 45 -7.46 -13.99 -4.74
C SER A 45 -7.85 -13.29 -3.44
N THR A 46 -6.89 -13.12 -2.53
CA THR A 46 -7.08 -12.38 -1.27
C THR A 46 -7.39 -10.91 -1.53
N ILE A 47 -6.69 -10.29 -2.49
CA ILE A 47 -6.95 -8.93 -2.95
C ILE A 47 -8.38 -8.79 -3.47
N ALA A 48 -8.84 -9.70 -4.33
CA ALA A 48 -10.20 -9.66 -4.89
C ALA A 48 -11.27 -9.75 -3.79
N ILE A 49 -11.11 -10.67 -2.83
CA ILE A 49 -12.02 -10.83 -1.70
C ILE A 49 -12.05 -9.55 -0.87
N ASN A 50 -10.88 -8.96 -0.60
CA ASN A 50 -10.78 -7.73 0.16
C ASN A 50 -11.45 -6.54 -0.53
N ILE A 51 -11.32 -6.42 -1.86
CA ILE A 51 -11.99 -5.36 -2.65
C ILE A 51 -13.51 -5.48 -2.48
N ASP A 52 -14.06 -6.69 -2.59
CA ASP A 52 -15.49 -6.94 -2.42
C ASP A 52 -15.96 -6.56 -1.01
N MET A 53 -15.22 -6.98 0.02
CA MET A 53 -15.55 -6.68 1.42
C MET A 53 -15.51 -5.17 1.73
N ALA A 54 -14.47 -4.49 1.26
CA ALA A 54 -14.31 -3.05 1.47
C ALA A 54 -15.48 -2.26 0.86
N GLN A 55 -15.86 -2.62 -0.36
CA GLN A 55 -16.98 -1.99 -1.06
C GLN A 55 -18.33 -2.27 -0.36
N GLN A 56 -18.58 -3.51 0.08
CA GLN A 56 -19.81 -3.90 0.76
C GLN A 56 -20.00 -3.21 2.12
N ASP A 57 -18.93 -3.15 2.93
CA ASP A 57 -18.97 -2.59 4.28
C ASP A 57 -18.69 -1.05 4.28
N ILE A 58 -18.40 -0.46 3.11
CA ILE A 58 -17.90 0.92 2.91
C ILE A 58 -16.64 1.16 3.79
N ALA A 59 -15.86 0.11 4.00
CA ALA A 59 -14.75 0.09 4.93
C ALA A 59 -13.42 0.40 4.20
N PRO A 60 -12.42 0.97 4.89
CA PRO A 60 -11.15 1.31 4.25
C PRO A 60 -10.50 0.05 3.68
N ILE A 61 -10.24 0.06 2.38
CA ILE A 61 -9.72 -1.12 1.67
C ILE A 61 -8.38 -1.59 2.24
N CYS A 62 -7.56 -0.65 2.68
CA CYS A 62 -6.24 -0.83 3.28
C CYS A 62 -6.19 -0.05 4.61
N GLN A 63 -5.53 -0.61 5.63
CA GLN A 63 -5.39 0.01 6.94
C GLN A 63 -4.65 1.34 6.88
N ASP A 64 -3.68 1.45 5.96
CA ASP A 64 -3.10 2.73 5.61
C ASP A 64 -4.00 3.44 4.60
N THR A 65 -4.83 4.36 5.09
CA THR A 65 -5.76 5.14 4.26
C THR A 65 -5.08 6.24 3.44
N GLY A 66 -3.75 6.30 3.48
CA GLY A 66 -2.91 7.16 2.68
C GLY A 66 -2.88 8.63 3.12
N MET A 67 -2.16 9.41 2.31
CA MET A 67 -2.10 10.85 2.34
C MET A 67 -3.18 11.43 1.41
N PRO A 68 -4.21 12.12 1.93
CA PRO A 68 -5.24 12.70 1.07
C PRO A 68 -4.65 13.83 0.23
N THR A 69 -4.68 13.65 -1.09
CA THR A 69 -4.19 14.65 -2.06
C THR A 69 -5.35 15.08 -2.95
N PHE A 70 -5.71 16.35 -2.87
CA PHE A 70 -6.81 16.94 -3.64
C PHE A 70 -6.29 17.80 -4.77
N TYR A 71 -6.80 17.57 -5.98
CA TYR A 71 -6.68 18.49 -7.11
C TYR A 71 -8.05 19.09 -7.37
N ILE A 72 -8.16 20.40 -7.22
CA ILE A 72 -9.44 21.12 -7.18
C ILE A 72 -9.42 22.24 -8.20
N HIS A 73 -10.29 22.14 -9.21
CA HIS A 73 -10.55 23.22 -10.15
C HIS A 73 -11.84 23.93 -9.77
N THR A 74 -11.82 25.26 -9.78
CA THR A 74 -12.95 26.09 -9.34
C THR A 74 -13.26 27.21 -10.34
N PRO A 75 -14.52 27.61 -10.49
CA PRO A 75 -14.85 28.87 -11.15
C PRO A 75 -14.14 30.05 -10.47
N VAL A 76 -13.87 31.10 -11.24
CA VAL A 76 -13.36 32.37 -10.69
C VAL A 76 -14.32 32.91 -9.63
N GLY A 77 -13.76 33.36 -8.50
CA GLY A 77 -14.53 33.95 -7.38
C GLY A 77 -15.01 32.96 -6.31
N VAL A 78 -14.83 31.64 -6.51
CA VAL A 78 -15.13 30.65 -5.47
C VAL A 78 -14.14 30.76 -4.30
N ASN A 79 -14.67 30.74 -3.07
CA ASN A 79 -13.86 30.87 -1.86
C ASN A 79 -13.16 29.56 -1.48
N GLN A 80 -11.94 29.37 -2.00
CA GLN A 80 -11.11 28.18 -1.77
C GLN A 80 -10.70 27.99 -0.30
N ILE A 81 -10.62 29.07 0.50
CA ILE A 81 -10.32 28.98 1.94
C ILE A 81 -11.46 28.27 2.69
N ARG A 82 -12.72 28.60 2.37
CA ARG A 82 -13.89 27.93 2.97
C ARG A 82 -14.01 26.48 2.51
N MET A 83 -13.69 26.18 1.24
CA MET A 83 -13.66 24.81 0.73
C MET A 83 -12.62 23.95 1.46
N LYS A 84 -11.40 24.48 1.65
CA LYS A 84 -10.35 23.81 2.41
C LYS A 84 -10.83 23.41 3.80
N ARG A 85 -11.44 24.34 4.55
CA ARG A 85 -11.99 24.05 5.90
C ARG A 85 -13.07 22.97 5.88
N ALA A 86 -13.99 23.01 4.92
CA ALA A 86 -15.03 22.00 4.78
C ALA A 86 -14.43 20.61 4.46
N ILE A 87 -13.40 20.53 3.63
CA ILE A 87 -12.70 19.25 3.36
C ILE A 87 -11.98 18.74 4.61
N GLU A 88 -11.31 19.60 5.37
CA GLU A 88 -10.65 19.25 6.62
C GLU A 88 -11.65 18.70 7.66
N GLU A 89 -12.81 19.34 7.80
CA GLU A 89 -13.90 18.86 8.67
C GLU A 89 -14.41 17.47 8.22
N ALA A 90 -14.62 17.27 6.92
CA ALA A 90 -15.05 15.98 6.37
C ALA A 90 -14.01 14.86 6.60
N ILE A 91 -12.70 15.17 6.49
CA ILE A 91 -11.63 14.22 6.80
C ILE A 91 -11.66 13.86 8.28
N ALA A 92 -11.74 14.85 9.18
CA ALA A 92 -11.77 14.60 10.62
C ALA A 92 -12.97 13.72 11.01
N GLU A 93 -14.14 13.96 10.41
CA GLU A 93 -15.33 13.13 10.59
C GLU A 93 -15.12 11.70 10.07
N ALA A 94 -14.64 11.55 8.84
CA ALA A 94 -14.34 10.25 8.25
C ALA A 94 -13.32 9.45 9.08
N THR A 95 -12.30 10.12 9.63
CA THR A 95 -11.33 9.50 10.55
C THR A 95 -11.99 9.06 11.86
N LYS A 96 -12.83 9.92 12.45
CA LYS A 96 -13.51 9.62 13.73
C LYS A 96 -14.36 8.34 13.65
N ILE A 97 -15.04 8.12 12.53
CA ILE A 97 -15.91 6.93 12.35
C ILE A 97 -15.19 5.75 11.67
N GLY A 98 -13.87 5.84 11.46
CA GLY A 98 -13.05 4.76 10.93
C GLY A 98 -13.13 4.53 9.42
N ARG A 99 -13.66 5.48 8.64
CA ARG A 99 -13.53 5.48 7.16
C ARG A 99 -12.10 5.80 6.72
N LEU A 100 -11.37 6.54 7.57
CA LEU A 100 -9.94 6.80 7.44
C LEU A 100 -9.19 6.42 8.73
N ARG A 101 -7.89 6.11 8.62
CA ARG A 101 -6.97 6.01 9.75
C ARG A 101 -6.35 7.39 10.02
N PRO A 102 -6.07 7.76 11.28
CA PRO A 102 -5.30 8.98 11.57
C PRO A 102 -3.83 8.78 11.18
N ASN A 103 -3.48 9.15 9.94
CA ASN A 103 -2.15 8.96 9.36
C ASN A 103 -1.21 10.16 9.55
N SER A 104 -1.74 11.34 9.88
CA SER A 104 -0.92 12.53 10.10
C SER A 104 -0.15 12.42 11.41
N VAL A 105 1.18 12.49 11.31
CA VAL A 105 2.13 12.40 12.42
C VAL A 105 3.06 13.60 12.35
N ASP A 106 3.21 14.30 13.48
CA ASP A 106 4.13 15.43 13.59
C ASP A 106 5.58 14.95 13.42
N SER A 107 6.29 15.49 12.43
CA SER A 107 7.63 15.00 12.05
C SER A 107 8.73 15.35 13.05
N ILE A 108 8.48 16.22 14.03
CA ILE A 108 9.46 16.61 15.06
C ILE A 108 9.27 15.76 16.32
N THR A 109 8.02 15.58 16.74
CA THR A 109 7.67 14.93 18.01
C THR A 109 7.27 13.47 17.85
N GLY A 110 6.90 13.03 16.64
CA GLY A 110 6.33 11.70 16.39
C GLY A 110 4.90 11.54 16.88
N LYS A 111 4.25 12.59 17.39
CA LYS A 111 2.88 12.52 17.91
C LYS A 111 1.87 12.43 16.77
N ASN A 112 0.95 11.47 16.87
CA ASN A 112 -0.17 11.33 15.94
C ASN A 112 -1.25 12.40 16.22
N SER A 113 -1.84 12.98 15.17
CA SER A 113 -2.87 14.03 15.34
C SER A 113 -4.24 13.51 15.77
N GLY A 114 -4.51 12.22 15.61
CA GLY A 114 -5.77 11.56 15.99
C GLY A 114 -6.95 11.82 15.05
N ASN A 115 -6.86 12.80 14.15
CA ASN A 115 -7.93 13.17 13.21
C ASN A 115 -7.48 13.23 11.74
N ASN A 116 -6.25 12.79 11.46
CA ASN A 116 -5.64 12.79 10.13
C ASN A 116 -5.37 14.19 9.53
N LEU A 117 -5.35 15.23 10.35
CA LEU A 117 -5.01 16.60 9.94
C LEU A 117 -3.68 17.06 10.56
N GLY A 118 -3.00 18.01 9.91
CA GLY A 118 -1.76 18.61 10.41
C GLY A 118 -1.13 19.56 9.39
N PRO A 119 -0.03 20.25 9.72
CA PRO A 119 0.71 21.06 8.75
C PRO A 119 1.10 20.22 7.51
N GLY A 120 0.62 20.63 6.33
CA GLY A 120 0.85 19.88 5.08
C GLY A 120 -0.05 18.66 4.86
N THR A 121 -1.03 18.40 5.73
CA THR A 121 -1.99 17.30 5.58
C THR A 121 -3.44 17.77 5.85
N PRO A 122 -4.35 17.64 4.88
CA PRO A 122 -4.17 17.06 3.55
C PRO A 122 -3.42 17.99 2.59
N VAL A 123 -3.04 17.46 1.42
CA VAL A 123 -2.42 18.22 0.33
C VAL A 123 -3.50 18.79 -0.59
N PHE A 124 -3.40 20.07 -0.92
CA PHE A 124 -4.34 20.78 -1.79
C PHE A 124 -3.62 21.44 -2.96
N HIS A 125 -4.11 21.16 -4.17
CA HIS A 125 -3.75 21.86 -5.40
C HIS A 125 -5.02 22.55 -5.91
N PHE A 126 -5.07 23.86 -5.76
CA PHE A 126 -6.19 24.67 -6.23
C PHE A 126 -5.82 25.38 -7.54
N GLU A 127 -6.70 25.29 -8.52
CA GLU A 127 -6.63 26.05 -9.76
C GLU A 127 -7.99 26.67 -10.06
N GLN A 128 -7.99 27.88 -10.63
CA GLN A 128 -9.22 28.49 -11.13
C GLN A 128 -9.33 28.29 -12.63
N TRP A 129 -10.55 28.13 -13.12
CA TRP A 129 -10.84 27.97 -14.55
C TRP A 129 -12.09 28.77 -14.97
N GLU A 130 -12.29 28.89 -16.27
CA GLU A 130 -13.43 29.60 -16.89
C GLU A 130 -14.62 28.66 -17.14
N LYS A 131 -14.88 27.72 -16.23
CA LYS A 131 -16.07 26.84 -16.26
C LYS A 131 -16.94 27.11 -15.04
N ASP A 132 -18.24 26.84 -15.18
CA ASP A 132 -19.25 27.07 -14.13
C ASP A 132 -19.41 25.89 -13.17
N GLU A 133 -18.47 24.94 -13.17
CA GLU A 133 -18.50 23.75 -12.32
C GLU A 133 -17.25 23.69 -11.43
N ILE A 134 -17.36 23.09 -10.25
CA ILE A 134 -16.21 22.75 -9.41
C ILE A 134 -15.84 21.29 -9.68
N GLU A 135 -14.57 21.01 -10.00
CA GLU A 135 -14.05 19.64 -10.07
C GLU A 135 -13.18 19.37 -8.85
N VAL A 136 -13.43 18.24 -8.18
CA VAL A 136 -12.58 17.74 -7.09
C VAL A 136 -12.13 16.33 -7.45
N LYS A 137 -10.83 16.12 -7.58
CA LYS A 137 -10.20 14.80 -7.71
C LYS A 137 -9.42 14.50 -6.43
N LEU A 138 -9.61 13.29 -5.91
CA LEU A 138 -8.96 12.82 -4.69
C LEU A 138 -8.11 11.59 -5.02
N LEU A 139 -6.85 11.61 -4.60
CA LEU A 139 -5.96 10.45 -4.56
C LEU A 139 -5.61 10.14 -3.10
N LEU A 140 -5.84 8.89 -2.67
CA LEU A 140 -5.49 8.39 -1.33
C LEU A 140 -4.28 7.46 -1.40
N LYS A 141 -3.09 8.06 -1.48
CA LYS A 141 -1.83 7.33 -1.72
C LYS A 141 -1.21 6.83 -0.41
N GLY A 142 -1.00 5.51 -0.30
CA GLY A 142 -0.42 4.89 0.90
C GLY A 142 1.05 5.28 1.12
N GLY A 143 1.52 5.32 2.37
CA GLY A 143 2.92 5.60 2.69
C GLY A 143 3.87 4.55 2.14
N GLY A 144 3.44 3.27 2.08
CA GLY A 144 4.24 2.18 1.54
C GLY A 144 4.61 2.35 0.06
N CYS A 145 3.67 2.80 -0.78
CA CYS A 145 3.92 3.10 -2.18
C CYS A 145 4.55 4.49 -2.38
N GLU A 146 4.22 5.47 -1.52
CA GLU A 146 4.88 6.79 -1.54
C GLU A 146 6.40 6.67 -1.34
N ASN A 147 6.85 5.77 -0.46
CA ASN A 147 8.26 5.45 -0.23
C ASN A 147 8.95 4.74 -1.40
N LYS A 148 8.22 4.43 -2.49
CA LYS A 148 8.75 3.80 -3.71
C LYS A 148 8.76 4.76 -4.90
N ASN A 149 8.41 6.03 -4.67
CA ASN A 149 8.66 7.08 -5.65
C ASN A 149 10.18 7.30 -5.80
N ILE A 150 10.63 7.62 -6.99
CA ILE A 150 12.04 7.89 -7.28
C ILE A 150 12.17 8.92 -8.40
N GLN A 151 13.23 9.73 -8.34
CA GLN A 151 13.54 10.71 -9.38
C GLN A 151 15.00 10.64 -9.77
N TYR A 152 15.23 10.44 -11.06
CA TYR A 152 16.56 10.34 -11.65
C TYR A 152 17.01 11.67 -12.23
N SER A 153 18.32 11.90 -12.26
CA SER A 153 18.95 13.05 -12.91
C SER A 153 19.84 12.54 -14.05
N LEU A 154 19.43 12.76 -15.30
CA LEU A 154 20.09 12.18 -16.46
C LEU A 154 21.20 13.10 -17.00
N PRO A 155 22.33 12.54 -17.47
CA PRO A 155 22.61 11.11 -17.53
C PRO A 155 22.98 10.51 -16.16
N THR A 156 22.70 9.22 -15.97
CA THR A 156 23.07 8.48 -14.76
C THR A 156 23.42 7.03 -15.10
N ASN A 157 24.18 6.37 -14.22
CA ASN A 157 24.36 4.92 -14.29
C ASN A 157 23.32 4.27 -13.38
N LEU A 158 22.70 3.21 -13.87
CA LEU A 158 21.68 2.43 -13.18
C LEU A 158 22.21 1.01 -12.99
N GLU A 159 21.95 0.46 -11.81
CA GLU A 159 22.23 -0.95 -11.53
C GLU A 159 21.50 -1.83 -12.56
N HIS A 160 22.16 -2.90 -13.03
CA HIS A 160 21.72 -3.82 -14.10
C HIS A 160 21.49 -3.22 -15.51
N LEU A 161 21.28 -1.91 -15.66
CA LEU A 161 20.93 -1.28 -16.95
C LEU A 161 22.05 -0.41 -17.56
N GLY A 162 23.11 -0.17 -16.79
CA GLY A 162 24.24 0.66 -17.21
C GLY A 162 23.86 2.12 -17.39
N ARG A 163 24.44 2.78 -18.40
CA ARG A 163 24.23 4.20 -18.64
C ARG A 163 22.83 4.49 -19.21
N ALA A 164 22.14 5.46 -18.62
CA ALA A 164 20.92 6.07 -19.10
C ALA A 164 21.19 7.52 -19.53
N ASP A 165 21.00 7.83 -20.81
CA ASP A 165 21.24 9.14 -21.41
C ASP A 165 19.97 9.98 -21.53
N ARG A 166 20.10 11.23 -22.02
CA ARG A 166 19.01 12.23 -22.09
C ARG A 166 18.09 12.01 -23.30
N ASP A 167 17.57 10.79 -23.44
CA ASP A 167 16.66 10.35 -24.49
C ASP A 167 15.58 9.38 -23.94
N LEU A 168 14.67 8.93 -24.80
CA LEU A 168 13.58 8.04 -24.39
C LEU A 168 14.05 6.64 -23.98
N GLU A 169 15.20 6.18 -24.48
CA GLU A 169 15.78 4.90 -24.05
C GLU A 169 16.33 5.02 -22.63
N GLY A 170 17.02 6.11 -22.30
CA GLY A 170 17.43 6.43 -20.94
C GLY A 170 16.24 6.60 -19.99
N VAL A 171 15.14 7.22 -20.45
CA VAL A 171 13.88 7.29 -19.69
C VAL A 171 13.33 5.88 -19.43
N ARG A 172 13.25 5.02 -20.45
CA ARG A 172 12.79 3.64 -20.29
C ARG A 172 13.61 2.91 -19.23
N LYS A 173 14.94 3.04 -19.28
CA LYS A 173 15.84 2.43 -18.29
C LYS A 173 15.55 2.92 -16.87
N CYS A 174 15.34 4.22 -16.68
CA CYS A 174 14.94 4.79 -15.40
C CYS A 174 13.63 4.21 -14.88
N ILE A 175 12.62 4.07 -15.75
CA ILE A 175 11.32 3.50 -15.36
C ILE A 175 11.46 2.02 -14.98
N MET A 176 12.14 1.23 -15.81
CA MET A 176 12.37 -0.20 -15.54
C MET A 176 13.17 -0.43 -14.25
N HIS A 177 14.20 0.39 -14.01
CA HIS A 177 14.96 0.37 -12.76
C HIS A 177 14.07 0.75 -11.56
N ALA A 178 13.17 1.71 -11.68
CA ALA A 178 12.23 2.06 -10.61
C ALA A 178 11.29 0.90 -10.28
N VAL A 179 10.78 0.18 -11.28
CA VAL A 179 9.95 -1.02 -11.09
C VAL A 179 10.73 -2.12 -10.39
N TRP A 180 11.95 -2.38 -10.83
CA TRP A 180 12.82 -3.37 -10.21
C TRP A 180 13.15 -2.99 -8.76
N GLN A 181 13.55 -1.76 -8.47
CA GLN A 181 13.79 -1.29 -7.09
C GLN A 181 12.54 -1.37 -6.20
N ALA A 182 11.34 -1.28 -6.78
CA ALA A 182 10.11 -1.37 -6.01
C ALA A 182 9.86 -2.79 -5.47
N GLN A 183 10.27 -3.82 -6.23
CA GLN A 183 10.00 -5.24 -5.94
C GLN A 183 8.54 -5.45 -5.45
N GLY A 184 8.34 -6.27 -4.42
CA GLY A 184 7.07 -6.43 -3.71
C GLY A 184 6.78 -5.38 -2.63
N HIS A 185 7.73 -4.49 -2.32
CA HIS A 185 7.64 -3.57 -1.17
C HIS A 185 6.48 -2.57 -1.29
N GLY A 186 6.13 -2.21 -2.52
CA GLY A 186 5.04 -1.28 -2.85
C GLY A 186 3.65 -1.91 -2.87
N CYS A 187 3.47 -3.18 -2.49
CA CYS A 187 2.23 -3.94 -2.70
C CYS A 187 1.87 -4.04 -4.19
N SER A 188 2.76 -4.65 -4.98
CA SER A 188 2.44 -5.05 -6.35
C SER A 188 1.24 -6.02 -6.36
N VAL A 189 0.39 -6.05 -7.38
CA VAL A 189 0.51 -5.37 -8.68
C VAL A 189 0.36 -3.85 -8.60
N GLY A 190 1.38 -3.11 -9.05
CA GLY A 190 1.42 -1.66 -8.91
C GLY A 190 1.00 -0.93 -10.18
N ALA A 191 0.76 0.37 -10.08
CA ALA A 191 0.68 1.27 -11.22
C ALA A 191 1.74 2.38 -11.07
N ILE A 192 2.21 2.94 -12.17
CA ILE A 192 3.17 4.04 -12.13
C ILE A 192 2.68 5.23 -12.94
N GLY A 193 2.84 6.41 -12.36
CA GLY A 193 2.77 7.68 -13.05
C GLY A 193 4.18 8.20 -13.28
N VAL A 194 4.48 8.78 -14.43
CA VAL A 194 5.83 9.22 -14.80
C VAL A 194 5.79 10.63 -15.38
N CYS A 195 6.76 11.46 -14.99
CA CYS A 195 7.02 12.75 -15.62
C CYS A 195 8.45 12.80 -16.17
N ILE A 196 8.57 13.09 -17.47
CA ILE A 196 9.84 13.39 -18.15
C ILE A 196 10.01 14.93 -18.17
N GLY A 197 11.08 15.44 -17.58
CA GLY A 197 11.35 16.88 -17.47
C GLY A 197 10.85 17.50 -16.17
N SER A 198 10.40 18.75 -16.23
CA SER A 198 10.05 19.59 -15.05
C SER A 198 11.24 19.90 -14.12
N ASP A 199 10.95 20.49 -12.97
CA ASP A 199 11.87 20.63 -11.83
C ASP A 199 11.72 19.47 -10.82
N ARG A 200 12.44 19.56 -9.69
CA ARG A 200 12.42 18.52 -8.64
C ARG A 200 11.04 18.29 -8.04
N ALA A 201 10.31 19.35 -7.72
CA ALA A 201 9.01 19.26 -7.06
C ALA A 201 7.89 19.02 -8.08
N GLY A 202 7.86 19.82 -9.16
CA GLY A 202 6.88 19.71 -10.23
C GLY A 202 6.94 18.37 -10.95
N GLY A 203 8.11 17.74 -11.08
CA GLY A 203 8.24 16.41 -11.66
C GLY A 203 7.49 15.33 -10.87
N TYR A 204 7.58 15.35 -9.53
CA TYR A 204 6.81 14.43 -8.70
C TYR A 204 5.31 14.72 -8.72
N ASP A 205 4.93 15.99 -8.71
CA ASP A 205 3.52 16.39 -8.79
C ASP A 205 2.88 15.91 -10.10
N LEU A 206 3.50 16.22 -11.24
CA LEU A 206 3.02 15.80 -12.56
C LEU A 206 3.00 14.28 -12.71
N ALA A 207 3.98 13.56 -12.16
CA ALA A 207 3.97 12.10 -12.11
C ALA A 207 2.78 11.57 -11.28
N LYS A 208 2.46 12.18 -10.13
CA LYS A 208 1.27 11.84 -9.34
C LYS A 208 -0.02 12.15 -10.09
N GLN A 209 -0.09 13.25 -10.84
CA GLN A 209 -1.25 13.57 -11.68
C GLN A 209 -1.49 12.51 -12.76
N GLN A 210 -0.45 11.84 -13.27
CA GLN A 210 -0.63 10.73 -14.22
C GLN A 210 -1.39 9.54 -13.60
N LEU A 211 -1.37 9.39 -12.27
CA LEU A 211 -2.20 8.41 -11.58
C LEU A 211 -3.70 8.78 -11.59
N LEU A 212 -4.11 9.93 -12.14
CA LEU A 212 -5.52 10.29 -12.37
C LEU A 212 -6.00 9.94 -13.78
N ARG A 213 -5.12 9.47 -14.67
CA ARG A 213 -5.49 8.91 -15.97
C ARG A 213 -6.04 7.50 -15.80
N THR A 214 -7.06 7.13 -16.58
CA THR A 214 -7.59 5.76 -16.54
C THR A 214 -6.58 4.80 -17.15
N LEU A 215 -6.50 3.58 -16.60
CA LEU A 215 -5.51 2.59 -17.01
C LEU A 215 -5.70 2.14 -18.47
N ASP A 216 -6.93 2.23 -18.98
CA ASP A 216 -7.32 1.92 -20.35
C ASP A 216 -7.20 3.10 -21.35
N ASP A 217 -6.80 4.30 -20.90
CA ASP A 217 -6.53 5.39 -21.83
C ASP A 217 -5.25 5.16 -22.65
N ILE A 218 -5.13 5.91 -23.74
CA ILE A 218 -3.93 5.92 -24.61
C ILE A 218 -3.34 7.33 -24.53
N ASN A 219 -2.02 7.41 -24.41
CA ASN A 219 -1.33 8.70 -24.43
C ASN A 219 -1.60 9.45 -25.75
N PRO A 220 -1.96 10.75 -25.71
CA PRO A 220 -2.14 11.53 -26.93
C PRO A 220 -0.84 11.73 -27.73
N ASP A 221 0.34 11.65 -27.11
CA ASP A 221 1.62 11.62 -27.81
C ASP A 221 1.94 10.16 -28.22
N PRO A 222 2.04 9.84 -29.53
CA PRO A 222 2.29 8.48 -30.00
C PRO A 222 3.61 7.87 -29.47
N LYS A 223 4.64 8.69 -29.25
CA LYS A 223 5.93 8.20 -28.72
C LYS A 223 5.82 7.81 -27.26
N LEU A 224 5.04 8.56 -26.49
CA LEU A 224 4.78 8.22 -25.08
C LEU A 224 3.81 7.05 -24.97
N ALA A 225 2.85 6.90 -25.88
CA ALA A 225 1.97 5.73 -25.94
C ALA A 225 2.77 4.44 -26.21
N GLU A 226 3.71 4.49 -27.16
CA GLU A 226 4.62 3.37 -27.43
C GLU A 226 5.48 3.03 -26.20
N LEU A 227 6.02 4.06 -25.52
CA LEU A 227 6.81 3.86 -24.31
C LEU A 227 5.98 3.29 -23.14
N GLU A 228 4.75 3.77 -22.92
CA GLU A 228 3.82 3.22 -21.92
C GLU A 228 3.60 1.71 -22.15
N ASN A 229 3.31 1.31 -23.39
CA ASN A 229 3.09 -0.09 -23.76
C ASN A 229 4.35 -0.94 -23.57
N ARG A 230 5.50 -0.46 -24.05
CA ARG A 230 6.78 -1.19 -23.91
C ARG A 230 7.14 -1.40 -22.44
N ILE A 231 6.93 -0.41 -21.57
CA ILE A 231 7.13 -0.56 -20.13
C ILE A 231 6.20 -1.61 -19.54
N MET A 232 4.92 -1.62 -19.91
CA MET A 232 3.95 -2.61 -19.42
C MET A 232 4.32 -4.05 -19.82
N GLU A 233 4.85 -4.24 -21.03
CA GLU A 233 5.35 -5.53 -21.50
C GLU A 233 6.62 -5.95 -20.74
N ASP A 234 7.61 -5.06 -20.67
CA ASP A 234 8.93 -5.39 -20.14
C ASP A 234 8.91 -5.57 -18.62
N ALA A 235 8.16 -4.73 -17.88
CA ALA A 235 8.04 -4.82 -16.42
C ALA A 235 7.46 -6.16 -15.95
N ASN A 236 6.53 -6.73 -16.73
CA ASN A 236 5.89 -8.01 -16.40
C ASN A 236 6.74 -9.22 -16.82
N LYS A 237 7.78 -9.03 -17.65
CA LYS A 237 8.79 -10.07 -17.94
C LYS A 237 9.84 -10.23 -16.84
N LEU A 238 9.93 -9.27 -15.90
CA LEU A 238 10.86 -9.36 -14.76
C LEU A 238 10.51 -10.48 -13.77
N ASN A 239 9.30 -11.04 -13.85
CA ASN A 239 8.80 -12.10 -12.98
C ASN A 239 8.88 -11.78 -11.48
N ILE A 240 8.84 -10.50 -11.10
CA ILE A 240 8.74 -10.07 -9.69
C ILE A 240 7.39 -10.50 -9.12
N GLY A 241 6.32 -10.27 -9.90
CA GLY A 241 4.98 -10.74 -9.62
C GLY A 241 4.27 -10.03 -8.47
N THR A 242 3.09 -10.54 -8.13
CA THR A 242 2.21 -9.95 -7.10
C THR A 242 2.87 -10.08 -5.73
N MET A 243 2.92 -8.98 -4.98
CA MET A 243 3.58 -8.87 -3.67
C MET A 243 5.09 -9.22 -3.65
N GLY A 244 5.73 -9.42 -4.80
CA GLY A 244 7.11 -9.90 -4.89
C GLY A 244 7.22 -11.40 -4.57
N PHE A 245 6.24 -12.22 -4.97
CA PHE A 245 6.27 -13.68 -4.75
C PHE A 245 6.66 -14.47 -6.00
N GLY A 246 7.12 -13.79 -7.05
CA GLY A 246 7.19 -14.36 -8.39
C GLY A 246 5.82 -14.30 -9.06
N GLY A 247 5.75 -14.69 -10.32
CA GLY A 247 4.50 -14.73 -11.09
C GLY A 247 4.48 -13.73 -12.24
N ARG A 248 3.30 -13.61 -12.87
CA ARG A 248 3.19 -13.02 -14.21
C ARG A 248 2.94 -11.52 -14.20
N THR A 249 2.37 -10.96 -13.14
CA THR A 249 2.00 -9.54 -13.09
C THR A 249 2.72 -8.81 -11.97
N THR A 250 3.51 -7.81 -12.34
CA THR A 250 4.18 -6.84 -11.46
C THR A 250 3.50 -5.47 -11.54
N LEU A 251 3.16 -5.04 -12.76
CA LEU A 251 2.46 -3.78 -13.04
C LEU A 251 1.11 -4.02 -13.72
N ILE A 252 0.14 -3.19 -13.35
CA ILE A 252 -1.18 -3.07 -13.97
C ILE A 252 -1.38 -1.76 -14.73
N GLY A 253 -0.43 -0.81 -14.65
CA GLY A 253 -0.53 0.45 -15.38
C GLY A 253 0.75 1.27 -15.41
N CYS A 254 0.98 1.97 -16.53
CA CYS A 254 2.03 2.96 -16.70
C CYS A 254 1.45 4.16 -17.46
N LYS A 255 1.56 5.36 -16.89
CA LYS A 255 1.05 6.61 -17.48
C LYS A 255 2.12 7.68 -17.44
N ILE A 256 2.51 8.19 -18.59
CA ILE A 256 3.66 9.08 -18.78
C ILE A 256 3.18 10.46 -19.25
N THR A 257 3.78 11.51 -18.70
CA THR A 257 3.70 12.86 -19.26
C THR A 257 5.09 13.42 -19.50
N ALA A 258 5.16 14.43 -20.36
CA ALA A 258 6.35 15.23 -20.59
C ALA A 258 6.06 16.69 -20.24
N ALA A 259 7.01 17.33 -19.55
CA ALA A 259 6.96 18.74 -19.22
C ALA A 259 8.25 19.43 -19.63
N ASN A 260 8.13 20.73 -19.94
CA ASN A 260 9.30 21.55 -20.22
C ASN A 260 10.27 21.52 -19.03
N ARG A 261 11.57 21.60 -19.35
CA ARG A 261 12.66 21.47 -18.39
C ARG A 261 13.66 22.60 -18.59
N LEU A 262 14.41 22.92 -17.56
CA LEU A 262 15.60 23.76 -17.71
C LEU A 262 16.60 23.07 -18.65
N PRO A 263 17.27 23.78 -19.57
CA PRO A 263 18.22 23.14 -20.49
C PRO A 263 19.30 22.29 -19.79
N ALA A 264 19.75 22.73 -18.62
CA ALA A 264 20.74 22.06 -17.78
C ALA A 264 20.21 20.83 -17.02
N SER A 265 18.89 20.65 -16.92
CA SER A 265 18.24 19.62 -16.12
C SER A 265 17.50 18.62 -17.01
N PHE A 266 17.58 17.33 -16.69
CA PHE A 266 16.76 16.29 -17.30
C PHE A 266 16.37 15.30 -16.20
N PHE A 267 15.17 15.46 -15.66
CA PHE A 267 14.66 14.60 -14.61
C PHE A 267 13.67 13.58 -15.16
N VAL A 268 13.65 12.39 -14.55
CA VAL A 268 12.62 11.38 -14.76
C VAL A 268 12.05 11.06 -13.40
N SER A 269 10.81 11.47 -13.14
CA SER A 269 10.14 11.27 -11.86
C SER A 269 9.14 10.13 -12.01
N VAL A 270 9.23 9.12 -11.15
CA VAL A 270 8.33 7.97 -11.13
C VAL A 270 7.57 7.99 -9.82
N ALA A 271 6.25 8.08 -9.91
CA ALA A 271 5.32 7.96 -8.79
C ALA A 271 4.71 6.55 -8.80
N TYR A 272 5.12 5.71 -7.85
CA TYR A 272 4.65 4.32 -7.73
C TYR A 272 3.38 4.27 -6.89
N ASP A 273 2.33 3.58 -7.36
CA ASP A 273 1.09 3.34 -6.63
C ASP A 273 0.80 1.85 -6.45
N CYS A 274 0.29 1.49 -5.28
CA CYS A 274 -0.02 0.11 -4.94
C CYS A 274 -1.31 -0.39 -5.61
N TRP A 275 -1.59 -1.70 -5.53
CA TRP A 275 -2.86 -2.25 -6.04
C TRP A 275 -4.10 -1.61 -5.36
N ALA A 276 -3.96 -1.13 -4.12
CA ALA A 276 -4.98 -0.32 -3.44
C ALA A 276 -5.00 1.12 -4.03
N PHE A 277 -5.17 1.18 -5.34
CA PHE A 277 -5.12 2.38 -6.17
C PHE A 277 -6.42 3.17 -6.01
N ARG A 278 -6.46 3.96 -4.95
CA ARG A 278 -7.62 4.71 -4.50
C ARG A 278 -7.62 6.11 -5.08
N ARG A 279 -8.43 6.31 -6.11
CA ARG A 279 -8.78 7.63 -6.61
C ARG A 279 -10.25 7.68 -6.96
N LEU A 280 -10.91 8.80 -6.73
CA LEU A 280 -12.19 9.14 -7.33
C LEU A 280 -12.23 10.64 -7.56
N GLY A 281 -13.26 11.13 -8.23
CA GLY A 281 -13.52 12.55 -8.29
C GLY A 281 -15.00 12.82 -8.41
N VAL A 282 -15.35 14.10 -8.29
CA VAL A 282 -16.71 14.58 -8.42
C VAL A 282 -16.71 15.93 -9.11
N ILE A 283 -17.80 16.17 -9.81
CA ILE A 283 -18.18 17.50 -10.29
C ILE A 283 -19.29 18.00 -9.39
N ILE A 284 -19.08 19.20 -8.86
CA ILE A 284 -19.92 19.81 -7.85
C ILE A 284 -20.63 21.03 -8.43
N ASP A 285 -21.92 21.20 -8.08
CA ASP A 285 -22.62 22.46 -8.30
C ASP A 285 -22.06 23.56 -7.38
N PRO A 286 -21.53 24.68 -7.91
CA PRO A 286 -20.96 25.73 -7.06
C PRO A 286 -21.99 26.46 -6.19
N ASN A 287 -23.27 26.45 -6.57
CA ASN A 287 -24.33 27.14 -5.83
C ASN A 287 -24.88 26.27 -4.71
N THR A 288 -25.15 24.99 -4.97
CA THR A 288 -25.76 24.10 -3.98
C THR A 288 -24.73 23.34 -3.16
N GLY A 289 -23.56 23.01 -3.74
CA GLY A 289 -22.56 22.13 -3.16
C GLY A 289 -22.81 20.64 -3.40
N ASP A 290 -23.81 20.28 -4.22
CA ASP A 290 -24.17 18.89 -4.52
C ASP A 290 -23.24 18.25 -5.56
N ILE A 291 -23.08 16.93 -5.46
CA ILE A 291 -22.43 16.12 -6.49
C ILE A 291 -23.36 16.01 -7.71
N LYS A 292 -22.95 16.61 -8.84
CA LYS A 292 -23.62 16.46 -10.14
C LYS A 292 -23.27 15.15 -10.82
N ARG A 293 -21.99 14.80 -10.82
CA ARG A 293 -21.49 13.55 -11.41
C ARG A 293 -20.24 13.07 -10.70
N TRP A 294 -20.08 11.76 -10.65
CA TRP A 294 -18.85 11.12 -10.23
C TRP A 294 -17.88 10.98 -11.40
N LEU A 295 -16.59 11.06 -11.08
CA LEU A 295 -15.48 10.71 -11.94
C LEU A 295 -14.89 9.39 -11.42
N TYR A 296 -14.55 8.48 -12.32
CA TYR A 296 -13.94 7.18 -12.02
C TYR A 296 -14.79 6.22 -11.18
N LYS A 297 -16.08 6.49 -10.97
CA LYS A 297 -17.03 5.57 -10.29
C LYS A 297 -17.89 4.87 -11.34
N ASP A 298 -18.35 3.65 -11.05
CA ASP A 298 -19.27 2.93 -11.94
C ASP A 298 -20.57 3.71 -12.12
N THR A 299 -21.13 3.60 -13.33
CA THR A 299 -22.51 4.01 -13.62
C THR A 299 -23.49 2.87 -13.37
N GLU A 300 -23.00 1.63 -13.27
CA GLU A 300 -23.76 0.40 -13.07
C GLU A 300 -23.42 -0.22 -11.71
N PRO A 301 -24.27 -1.12 -11.16
CA PRO A 301 -23.95 -1.84 -9.94
C PRO A 301 -22.60 -2.57 -10.03
N ILE A 302 -21.78 -2.39 -8.99
CA ILE A 302 -20.44 -2.97 -8.93
C ILE A 302 -20.54 -4.48 -8.98
N ARG A 303 -19.84 -5.08 -9.96
CA ARG A 303 -19.71 -6.53 -10.04
C ARG A 303 -18.65 -7.01 -9.07
N ARG A 304 -19.01 -8.06 -8.35
CA ARG A 304 -18.09 -8.78 -7.48
C ARG A 304 -16.85 -9.23 -8.24
N MET A 305 -15.68 -9.06 -7.64
CA MET A 305 -14.39 -9.48 -8.19
C MET A 305 -14.03 -10.91 -7.82
N ALA A 306 -14.21 -11.30 -6.55
CA ALA A 306 -13.80 -12.62 -6.11
C ALA A 306 -14.78 -13.70 -6.59
N ALA A 307 -14.23 -14.83 -7.06
CA ALA A 307 -15.04 -16.00 -7.40
C ALA A 307 -15.69 -16.64 -6.16
N GLU A 308 -15.02 -16.56 -5.00
CA GLU A 308 -15.45 -17.16 -3.74
C GLU A 308 -15.36 -16.14 -2.58
N HIS A 309 -15.99 -16.41 -1.43
CA HIS A 309 -15.95 -15.53 -0.25
C HIS A 309 -14.72 -15.77 0.64
N LYS A 310 -14.03 -16.89 0.44
CA LYS A 310 -12.83 -17.27 1.18
C LYS A 310 -11.75 -17.62 0.18
N ILE A 311 -10.50 -17.52 0.62
CA ILE A 311 -9.38 -18.04 -0.15
C ILE A 311 -9.55 -19.55 -0.31
N LYS A 312 -9.27 -20.04 -1.52
CA LYS A 312 -9.30 -21.47 -1.79
C LYS A 312 -8.03 -22.11 -1.24
N LEU A 313 -8.21 -22.99 -0.25
CA LEU A 313 -7.12 -23.76 0.32
C LEU A 313 -6.77 -24.95 -0.59
N THR A 314 -5.49 -25.26 -0.67
CA THR A 314 -4.94 -26.36 -1.47
C THR A 314 -4.89 -27.69 -0.70
N GLY A 315 -5.10 -27.65 0.62
CA GLY A 315 -4.95 -28.78 1.53
C GLY A 315 -3.51 -29.02 1.98
N LYS A 316 -2.56 -28.18 1.52
CA LYS A 316 -1.14 -28.23 1.90
C LYS A 316 -0.78 -27.21 2.99
N GLU A 317 -1.74 -26.39 3.42
CA GLU A 317 -1.51 -25.33 4.38
C GLU A 317 -1.15 -25.89 5.77
N ILE A 318 -0.19 -25.25 6.42
CA ILE A 318 0.33 -25.69 7.72
C ILE A 318 -0.35 -24.88 8.84
N LYS A 319 -1.05 -25.56 9.73
CA LYS A 319 -1.64 -24.91 10.92
C LYS A 319 -0.55 -24.59 11.95
N LEU A 320 -0.58 -23.37 12.46
CA LEU A 320 0.24 -22.89 13.56
C LEU A 320 -0.66 -22.43 14.71
N GLU A 321 -0.32 -22.82 15.92
CA GLU A 321 -1.01 -22.38 17.15
C GLU A 321 -0.05 -21.59 18.02
N THR A 322 -0.45 -20.40 18.48
CA THR A 322 0.36 -19.63 19.45
C THR A 322 0.03 -20.06 20.89
N PRO A 323 1.04 -20.21 21.78
CA PRO A 323 2.48 -20.07 21.53
C PRO A 323 3.07 -21.20 20.65
N ILE A 324 3.91 -20.83 19.67
CA ILE A 324 4.49 -21.74 18.68
C ILE A 324 5.78 -22.35 19.22
N SER A 325 5.96 -23.66 19.05
CA SER A 325 7.22 -24.33 19.39
C SER A 325 8.33 -24.05 18.36
N GLU A 326 9.59 -24.11 18.80
CA GLU A 326 10.76 -24.04 17.91
C GLU A 326 10.75 -25.16 16.86
N GLU A 327 10.44 -26.38 17.28
CA GLU A 327 10.37 -27.56 16.40
C GLU A 327 9.41 -27.31 15.24
N LYS A 328 8.23 -26.77 15.54
CA LYS A 328 7.24 -26.45 14.51
C LYS A 328 7.77 -25.39 13.54
N ILE A 329 8.44 -24.35 14.02
CA ILE A 329 9.05 -23.33 13.15
C ILE A 329 10.14 -23.93 12.26
N ARG A 330 11.01 -24.78 12.82
CA ARG A 330 12.10 -25.42 12.07
C ARG A 330 11.62 -26.44 11.03
N SER A 331 10.34 -26.81 11.06
CA SER A 331 9.72 -27.63 10.01
C SER A 331 9.27 -26.82 8.79
N LEU A 332 9.14 -25.49 8.91
CA LEU A 332 8.66 -24.61 7.85
C LEU A 332 9.76 -24.26 6.86
N LYS A 333 9.38 -24.12 5.59
CA LYS A 333 10.27 -23.73 4.49
C LYS A 333 9.70 -22.53 3.75
N VAL A 334 10.59 -21.77 3.11
CA VAL A 334 10.17 -20.72 2.16
C VAL A 334 9.17 -21.26 1.14
N GLY A 335 8.07 -20.52 0.96
CA GLY A 335 6.96 -20.86 0.07
C GLY A 335 5.79 -21.55 0.76
N ASP A 336 5.98 -22.11 1.97
CA ASP A 336 4.88 -22.70 2.73
C ASP A 336 3.80 -21.65 3.04
N VAL A 337 2.54 -22.07 2.94
CA VAL A 337 1.39 -21.28 3.37
C VAL A 337 0.97 -21.75 4.75
N VAL A 338 0.85 -20.84 5.70
CA VAL A 338 0.46 -21.13 7.08
C VAL A 338 -0.89 -20.53 7.41
N LEU A 339 -1.62 -21.19 8.32
CA LEU A 339 -2.85 -20.70 8.93
C LEU A 339 -2.63 -20.57 10.44
N LEU A 340 -2.52 -19.34 10.92
CA LEU A 340 -2.23 -19.04 12.32
C LEU A 340 -3.51 -18.91 13.13
N ASN A 341 -3.55 -19.60 14.26
CA ASN A 341 -4.62 -19.58 15.25
C ASN A 341 -4.02 -19.24 16.61
N GLY A 342 -4.54 -18.26 17.34
CA GLY A 342 -3.79 -17.79 18.51
C GLY A 342 -4.03 -16.34 18.89
N ILE A 343 -3.34 -15.88 19.93
CA ILE A 343 -3.10 -14.45 20.16
C ILE A 343 -1.86 -14.08 19.36
N ILE A 344 -1.96 -12.98 18.62
CA ILE A 344 -0.82 -12.27 18.03
C ILE A 344 -0.78 -10.85 18.58
N TYR A 345 0.40 -10.24 18.56
CA TYR A 345 0.62 -8.91 19.14
C TYR A 345 1.04 -7.94 18.06
N THR A 346 0.36 -6.80 17.92
CA THR A 346 0.86 -5.79 16.98
C THR A 346 2.11 -5.11 17.53
N GLY A 347 3.05 -4.79 16.65
CA GLY A 347 4.24 -4.02 17.01
C GLY A 347 4.91 -3.46 15.77
N ARG A 348 5.16 -2.16 15.76
CA ARG A 348 5.81 -1.44 14.65
C ARG A 348 6.94 -0.56 15.18
N ASP A 349 7.20 0.55 14.53
CA ASP A 349 8.32 1.46 14.74
C ASP A 349 8.48 1.85 16.23
N ALA A 350 7.40 2.28 16.90
CA ALA A 350 7.48 2.72 18.30
C ALA A 350 7.68 1.55 19.30
N ILE A 351 6.98 0.43 19.07
CA ILE A 351 7.07 -0.76 19.93
C ILE A 351 8.44 -1.42 19.80
N HIS A 352 8.98 -1.54 18.59
CA HIS A 352 10.32 -2.09 18.38
C HIS A 352 11.39 -1.22 19.02
N ALA A 353 11.30 0.11 18.85
CA ALA A 353 12.19 1.04 19.54
C ALA A 353 12.10 0.91 21.07
N TYR A 354 10.89 0.74 21.63
CA TYR A 354 10.70 0.52 23.05
C TYR A 354 11.30 -0.81 23.52
N LEU A 355 10.96 -1.93 22.87
CA LEU A 355 11.39 -3.29 23.20
C LEU A 355 12.91 -3.49 23.04
N SER A 356 13.55 -2.70 22.19
CA SER A 356 15.02 -2.70 22.05
C SER A 356 15.74 -2.20 23.32
N LYS A 357 15.05 -1.42 24.17
CA LYS A 357 15.61 -0.76 25.35
C LYS A 357 14.99 -1.23 26.66
N HIS A 358 13.79 -1.80 26.62
CA HIS A 358 12.98 -2.15 27.80
C HIS A 358 12.45 -3.57 27.70
N ASP A 359 11.92 -4.09 28.79
CA ASP A 359 11.21 -5.38 28.79
C ASP A 359 9.78 -5.21 28.32
N SER A 360 9.22 -6.29 27.78
CA SER A 360 7.83 -6.33 27.34
C SER A 360 6.89 -6.35 28.55
N PRO A 361 5.74 -5.65 28.52
CA PRO A 361 4.74 -5.72 29.59
C PRO A 361 4.02 -7.08 29.65
N ILE A 362 4.25 -7.94 28.65
CA ILE A 362 3.66 -9.27 28.51
C ILE A 362 4.71 -10.30 28.08
N ASP A 363 4.47 -11.58 28.37
CA ASP A 363 5.32 -12.66 27.86
C ASP A 363 5.09 -12.87 26.36
N LEU A 364 6.16 -12.67 25.58
CA LEU A 364 6.18 -12.81 24.13
C LEU A 364 6.84 -14.13 23.69
N LYS A 365 7.26 -15.00 24.61
CA LYS A 365 7.90 -16.27 24.28
C LYS A 365 6.95 -17.16 23.49
N GLY A 366 7.40 -17.62 22.32
CA GLY A 366 6.57 -18.44 21.43
C GLY A 366 5.51 -17.64 20.66
N SER A 367 5.43 -16.32 20.84
CA SER A 367 4.38 -15.51 20.21
C SER A 367 4.67 -15.20 18.73
N ALA A 368 3.68 -14.58 18.08
CA ALA A 368 3.83 -13.94 16.79
C ALA A 368 3.65 -12.42 16.95
N ILE A 369 4.62 -11.64 16.44
CA ILE A 369 4.52 -10.18 16.36
C ILE A 369 4.03 -9.78 14.98
N TYR A 370 3.03 -8.91 14.92
CA TYR A 370 2.36 -8.47 13.70
C TYR A 370 2.66 -7.00 13.42
N HIS A 371 3.41 -6.74 12.35
CA HIS A 371 3.69 -5.40 11.87
C HIS A 371 2.44 -4.83 11.22
N CYS A 372 1.58 -4.23 12.03
CA CYS A 372 0.29 -3.70 11.63
C CYS A 372 -0.01 -2.42 12.41
N GLY A 373 -0.49 -1.40 11.69
CA GLY A 373 -1.13 -0.23 12.30
C GLY A 373 -2.60 -0.27 11.99
N PRO A 374 -3.42 -0.94 12.81
CA PRO A 374 -4.81 -1.18 12.48
C PRO A 374 -5.65 0.10 12.58
N VAL A 375 -6.84 0.08 11.97
CA VAL A 375 -7.93 1.00 12.29
C VAL A 375 -8.76 0.33 13.37
N MET A 376 -8.72 0.88 14.59
CA MET A 376 -9.43 0.31 15.74
C MET A 376 -10.60 1.21 16.12
N LEU A 377 -11.75 0.58 16.34
CA LEU A 377 -12.96 1.25 16.80
C LEU A 377 -13.43 0.62 18.10
N LYS A 378 -14.10 1.43 18.92
CA LYS A 378 -14.69 1.00 20.18
C LYS A 378 -16.20 1.07 20.08
N LYS A 379 -16.89 -0.04 20.33
CA LYS A 379 -18.35 -0.13 20.36
C LYS A 379 -18.76 -0.88 21.62
N ASP A 380 -19.70 -0.32 22.37
CA ASP A 380 -20.23 -0.92 23.60
C ASP A 380 -19.14 -1.29 24.64
N GLY A 381 -18.05 -0.51 24.67
CA GLY A 381 -16.91 -0.75 25.56
C GLY A 381 -15.85 -1.71 25.01
N GLU A 382 -16.13 -2.43 23.92
CA GLU A 382 -15.24 -3.42 23.31
C GLU A 382 -14.52 -2.85 22.08
N TRP A 383 -13.26 -3.21 21.92
CA TRP A 383 -12.47 -2.87 20.74
C TRP A 383 -12.67 -3.90 19.63
N PHE A 384 -12.72 -3.43 18.39
CA PHE A 384 -12.65 -4.28 17.21
C PHE A 384 -11.77 -3.64 16.14
N ALA A 385 -11.18 -4.49 15.31
CA ALA A 385 -10.41 -4.07 14.15
C ALA A 385 -11.36 -3.78 12.98
N ASN A 386 -11.43 -2.52 12.56
CA ASN A 386 -12.15 -2.12 11.34
C ASN A 386 -11.32 -2.35 10.07
N ALA A 387 -9.99 -2.35 10.19
CA ALA A 387 -9.05 -2.70 9.13
C ALA A 387 -7.69 -3.08 9.75
N ALA A 388 -7.09 -4.18 9.33
CA ALA A 388 -5.85 -4.68 9.96
C ALA A 388 -4.92 -5.41 8.98
N GLY A 389 -4.49 -4.73 7.90
CA GLY A 389 -3.48 -5.27 6.99
C GLY A 389 -2.04 -5.02 7.47
N PRO A 390 -1.03 -5.69 6.90
CA PRO A 390 0.36 -5.56 7.32
C PRO A 390 1.01 -4.26 6.81
N THR A 391 2.07 -3.82 7.50
CA THR A 391 2.98 -2.75 7.05
C THR A 391 4.33 -3.30 6.56
N THR A 392 5.08 -2.45 5.85
CA THR A 392 6.44 -2.75 5.39
C THR A 392 7.34 -3.04 6.59
N SER A 393 7.89 -4.26 6.64
CA SER A 393 8.61 -4.73 7.81
C SER A 393 10.06 -4.26 7.87
N SER A 394 10.69 -3.98 6.73
CA SER A 394 12.09 -3.54 6.67
C SER A 394 12.40 -2.28 7.48
N ARG A 395 11.39 -1.50 7.91
CA ARG A 395 11.57 -0.38 8.85
C ARG A 395 12.00 -0.84 10.24
N GLU A 396 11.63 -2.06 10.63
CA GLU A 396 11.97 -2.66 11.94
C GLU A 396 13.29 -3.43 11.92
N GLU A 397 13.97 -3.51 10.77
CA GLU A 397 15.27 -4.19 10.62
C GLU A 397 16.33 -3.74 11.65
N PRO A 398 16.39 -2.46 12.08
CA PRO A 398 17.34 -2.06 13.13
C PRO A 398 17.13 -2.74 14.49
N TYR A 399 15.94 -3.28 14.76
CA TYR A 399 15.54 -3.77 16.09
C TYR A 399 15.15 -5.24 16.11
N GLN A 400 14.63 -5.77 15.00
CA GLN A 400 13.91 -7.05 14.99
C GLN A 400 14.75 -8.23 15.48
N ALA A 401 16.02 -8.31 15.07
CA ALA A 401 16.93 -9.38 15.49
C ALA A 401 17.07 -9.45 17.02
N ASP A 402 17.29 -8.30 17.65
CA ASP A 402 17.41 -8.19 19.11
C ASP A 402 16.09 -8.50 19.81
N VAL A 403 14.97 -8.06 19.23
CA VAL A 403 13.62 -8.34 19.75
C VAL A 403 13.30 -9.84 19.69
N ILE A 404 13.66 -10.54 18.60
CA ILE A 404 13.52 -12.01 18.50
C ILE A 404 14.34 -12.69 19.60
N LYS A 405 15.63 -12.34 19.70
CA LYS A 405 16.57 -12.92 20.66
C LYS A 405 16.13 -12.72 22.11
N LYS A 406 15.76 -11.49 22.46
CA LYS A 406 15.43 -11.09 23.82
C LYS A 406 14.13 -11.74 24.32
N PHE A 407 13.13 -11.84 23.45
CA PHE A 407 11.79 -12.23 23.86
C PHE A 407 11.35 -13.62 23.38
N GLY A 408 12.16 -14.31 22.59
CA GLY A 408 11.85 -15.66 22.11
C GLY A 408 10.63 -15.71 21.18
N ILE A 409 10.42 -14.64 20.40
CA ILE A 409 9.36 -14.55 19.38
C ILE A 409 9.63 -15.57 18.28
N ARG A 410 8.59 -16.24 17.80
CA ARG A 410 8.71 -17.35 16.83
C ARG A 410 8.22 -17.01 15.44
N ALA A 411 7.33 -16.04 15.31
CA ALA A 411 6.89 -15.55 14.01
C ALA A 411 6.87 -14.02 13.98
N VAL A 412 7.41 -13.47 12.90
CA VAL A 412 7.28 -12.05 12.55
C VAL A 412 6.35 -11.97 11.35
N ILE A 413 5.25 -11.25 11.47
CA ILE A 413 4.24 -11.12 10.41
C ILE A 413 4.28 -9.71 9.85
N GLY A 414 4.36 -9.55 8.53
CA GLY A 414 4.29 -8.24 7.89
C GLY A 414 4.23 -8.31 6.38
N LYS A 415 4.78 -7.30 5.68
CA LYS A 415 4.96 -7.36 4.22
C LYS A 415 6.34 -6.87 3.76
N GLY A 416 6.77 -7.40 2.61
CA GLY A 416 7.94 -6.92 1.86
C GLY A 416 9.28 -7.44 2.37
N GLY A 417 9.30 -8.41 3.29
CA GLY A 417 10.53 -9.01 3.80
C GLY A 417 11.29 -8.15 4.80
N MET A 418 12.41 -8.70 5.26
CA MET A 418 13.35 -8.13 6.23
C MET A 418 14.78 -8.28 5.72
N GLY A 419 15.72 -7.57 6.36
CA GLY A 419 17.12 -7.59 5.99
C GLY A 419 17.90 -8.79 6.56
N LYS A 420 19.21 -8.75 6.30
CA LYS A 420 20.15 -9.84 6.63
C LYS A 420 20.25 -10.10 8.13
N LYS A 421 20.20 -9.06 8.98
CA LYS A 421 20.34 -9.24 10.43
C LYS A 421 19.16 -10.03 10.98
N THR A 422 17.95 -9.69 10.52
CA THR A 422 16.76 -10.44 10.88
C THR A 422 16.86 -11.87 10.37
N LEU A 423 17.25 -12.09 9.11
CA LEU A 423 17.40 -13.45 8.56
C LEU A 423 18.34 -14.33 9.40
N GLU A 424 19.47 -13.78 9.85
CA GLU A 424 20.41 -14.47 10.73
C GLU A 424 19.78 -14.82 12.07
N ALA A 425 19.04 -13.89 12.69
CA ALA A 425 18.33 -14.12 13.94
C ALA A 425 17.21 -15.18 13.80
N LEU A 426 16.48 -15.19 12.67
CA LEU A 426 15.48 -16.22 12.37
C LEU A 426 16.11 -17.63 12.37
N LYS A 427 17.30 -17.76 11.77
CA LYS A 427 18.06 -19.01 11.73
C LYS A 427 18.58 -19.43 13.10
N GLU A 428 19.23 -18.51 13.82
CA GLU A 428 19.84 -18.77 15.13
C GLU A 428 18.79 -19.15 16.16
N HIS A 429 17.71 -18.38 16.25
CA HIS A 429 16.72 -18.51 17.31
C HIS A 429 15.49 -19.31 16.90
N GLY A 430 15.46 -19.94 15.73
CA GLY A 430 14.34 -20.78 15.31
C GLY A 430 13.04 -19.98 15.20
N ALA A 431 13.06 -18.90 14.43
CA ALA A 431 11.93 -18.04 14.12
C ALA A 431 11.69 -17.99 12.59
N VAL A 432 10.53 -17.47 12.18
CA VAL A 432 10.14 -17.35 10.77
C VAL A 432 9.60 -15.95 10.45
N TYR A 433 9.79 -15.49 9.22
CA TYR A 433 9.05 -14.34 8.70
C TYR A 433 7.90 -14.78 7.81
N LEU A 434 6.72 -14.30 8.14
CA LEU A 434 5.46 -14.57 7.48
C LEU A 434 4.97 -13.32 6.75
N ASN A 435 4.92 -13.36 5.43
CA ASN A 435 4.37 -12.29 4.63
C ASN A 435 2.84 -12.44 4.55
N ALA A 436 2.13 -11.52 5.20
CA ALA A 436 0.70 -11.31 5.00
C ALA A 436 0.45 -10.50 3.72
N ILE A 437 -0.72 -10.63 3.09
CA ILE A 437 -1.04 -9.93 1.84
C ILE A 437 -1.24 -8.43 2.12
N GLY A 438 -0.29 -7.63 1.64
CA GLY A 438 -0.27 -6.19 1.87
C GLY A 438 -1.46 -5.50 1.25
N GLY A 439 -2.10 -4.62 2.01
CA GLY A 439 -3.30 -3.89 1.59
C GLY A 439 -4.61 -4.62 1.83
N ALA A 440 -4.63 -5.94 2.08
CA ALA A 440 -5.85 -6.73 2.25
C ALA A 440 -6.46 -6.58 3.67
N ALA A 441 -6.74 -5.35 4.07
CA ALA A 441 -6.99 -5.02 5.47
C ALA A 441 -8.35 -5.46 6.00
N GLN A 442 -9.39 -5.48 5.16
CA GLN A 442 -10.72 -5.99 5.52
C GLN A 442 -10.69 -7.52 5.68
N PHE A 443 -9.99 -8.20 4.77
CA PHE A 443 -9.79 -9.64 4.86
C PHE A 443 -9.14 -10.02 6.20
N TYR A 444 -8.02 -9.38 6.55
CA TYR A 444 -7.34 -9.67 7.81
C TYR A 444 -8.10 -9.19 9.06
N ALA A 445 -8.90 -8.13 8.95
CA ALA A 445 -9.78 -7.72 10.04
C ALA A 445 -10.81 -8.81 10.40
N LYS A 446 -11.36 -9.56 9.42
CA LYS A 446 -12.27 -10.69 9.71
C LYS A 446 -11.56 -11.90 10.31
N CYS A 447 -10.25 -12.06 10.11
CA CYS A 447 -9.48 -13.09 10.80
C CYS A 447 -9.33 -12.80 12.29
N ILE A 448 -9.48 -11.54 12.72
CA ILE A 448 -9.43 -11.13 14.12
C ILE A 448 -10.82 -11.32 14.74
N VAL A 449 -10.96 -12.36 15.56
CA VAL A 449 -12.24 -12.71 16.18
C VAL A 449 -12.45 -12.02 17.53
N LYS A 450 -11.37 -11.52 18.16
CA LYS A 450 -11.44 -10.78 19.43
C LYS A 450 -10.22 -9.90 19.65
N VAL A 451 -10.43 -8.70 20.20
CA VAL A 451 -9.36 -7.87 20.78
C VAL A 451 -9.31 -8.16 22.27
N GLU A 452 -8.25 -8.81 22.75
CA GLU A 452 -8.13 -9.23 24.15
C GLU A 452 -7.54 -8.14 25.05
N GLY A 453 -6.84 -7.17 24.46
CA GLY A 453 -6.19 -6.09 25.20
C GLY A 453 -5.39 -5.16 24.31
N VAL A 454 -4.84 -4.12 24.95
CA VAL A 454 -3.92 -3.18 24.31
C VAL A 454 -2.94 -2.63 25.35
N ASN A 455 -1.66 -2.58 25.00
CA ASN A 455 -0.63 -1.88 25.74
C ASN A 455 -0.15 -0.64 24.96
N PHE A 456 0.28 0.38 25.69
CA PHE A 456 0.85 1.63 25.16
C PHE A 456 -0.09 2.48 24.28
N LEU A 457 -1.40 2.40 24.53
CA LEU A 457 -2.39 3.16 23.74
C LEU A 457 -2.26 4.67 23.97
N GLU A 458 -1.99 5.11 25.19
CA GLU A 458 -1.89 6.53 25.53
C GLU A 458 -0.58 7.14 25.01
N GLU A 459 0.50 6.35 25.06
CA GLU A 459 1.85 6.75 24.72
C GLU A 459 2.08 6.79 23.20
N PHE A 460 1.61 5.78 22.47
CA PHE A 460 1.92 5.60 21.06
C PHE A 460 0.70 5.80 20.14
N GLY A 461 -0.52 5.82 20.70
CA GLY A 461 -1.75 5.98 19.93
C GLY A 461 -2.15 4.72 19.14
N ILE A 462 -3.35 4.76 18.56
CA ILE A 462 -3.99 3.60 17.91
C ILE A 462 -3.07 2.86 16.90
N PRO A 463 -2.37 3.54 15.98
CA PRO A 463 -1.61 2.83 14.95
C PRO A 463 -0.33 2.15 15.47
N GLU A 464 0.24 2.63 16.58
CA GLU A 464 1.56 2.17 17.07
C GLU A 464 1.45 1.35 18.36
N ALA A 465 0.31 1.37 19.05
CA ALA A 465 0.07 0.57 20.25
C ALA A 465 0.19 -0.94 20.00
N MET A 466 0.48 -1.68 21.07
CA MET A 466 0.54 -3.15 21.04
C MET A 466 -0.84 -3.73 21.31
N TRP A 467 -1.55 -4.12 20.25
CA TRP A 467 -2.87 -4.74 20.31
C TRP A 467 -2.74 -6.26 20.45
N HIS A 468 -3.55 -6.85 21.32
CA HIS A 468 -3.59 -8.30 21.54
C HIS A 468 -4.77 -8.87 20.77
N LEU A 469 -4.48 -9.55 19.68
CA LEU A 469 -5.48 -9.93 18.69
C LEU A 469 -5.62 -11.45 18.67
N ARG A 470 -6.80 -11.96 19.06
CA ARG A 470 -7.14 -13.36 18.82
C ARG A 470 -7.50 -13.53 17.36
N VAL A 471 -6.76 -14.38 16.67
CA VAL A 471 -6.96 -14.70 15.26
C VAL A 471 -7.33 -16.16 15.04
N VAL A 472 -8.13 -16.39 13.99
CA VAL A 472 -8.51 -17.71 13.50
C VAL A 472 -8.23 -17.79 12.01
N ASP A 473 -7.59 -18.88 11.59
CA ASP A 473 -7.20 -19.16 10.20
C ASP A 473 -6.53 -17.97 9.51
N PHE A 474 -5.67 -17.23 10.22
CA PHE A 474 -4.97 -16.06 9.68
C PHE A 474 -3.91 -16.54 8.68
N PRO A 475 -4.06 -16.27 7.37
CA PRO A 475 -3.15 -16.82 6.37
C PRO A 475 -1.93 -15.95 6.18
N ALA A 476 -0.76 -16.58 6.05
CA ALA A 476 0.46 -15.91 5.65
C ALA A 476 1.38 -16.88 4.89
N ILE A 477 2.36 -16.33 4.17
CA ILE A 477 3.33 -17.10 3.39
C ILE A 477 4.69 -17.01 4.07
N VAL A 478 5.38 -18.12 4.25
CA VAL A 478 6.77 -18.12 4.72
C VAL A 478 7.65 -17.55 3.61
N THR A 479 8.18 -16.34 3.81
CA THR A 479 9.11 -15.73 2.84
C THR A 479 10.53 -15.62 3.36
N MET A 480 10.77 -15.84 4.65
CA MET A 480 12.11 -16.09 5.20
C MET A 480 12.00 -17.17 6.27
N ASP A 481 12.84 -18.19 6.19
CA ASP A 481 12.77 -19.36 7.08
C ASP A 481 13.93 -19.46 8.08
N SER A 482 13.82 -20.41 9.01
CA SER A 482 14.84 -20.67 10.04
C SER A 482 16.07 -21.43 9.51
N HIS A 483 16.19 -21.61 8.20
CA HIS A 483 17.33 -22.23 7.53
C HIS A 483 18.24 -21.21 6.84
N GLY A 484 17.80 -19.95 6.77
CA GLY A 484 18.54 -18.85 6.15
C GLY A 484 18.14 -18.60 4.69
N ASN A 485 16.97 -19.08 4.25
CA ASN A 485 16.45 -18.81 2.91
C ASN A 485 15.53 -17.57 2.91
N SER A 486 15.47 -16.85 1.79
CA SER A 486 14.61 -15.68 1.60
C SER A 486 14.04 -15.62 0.19
N LEU A 487 12.71 -15.73 0.07
CA LEU A 487 12.00 -15.67 -1.21
C LEU A 487 12.25 -14.34 -1.94
N HIS A 488 12.17 -13.23 -1.21
CA HIS A 488 12.32 -11.89 -1.78
C HIS A 488 13.75 -11.67 -2.31
N ALA A 489 14.76 -12.19 -1.61
CA ALA A 489 16.15 -12.10 -2.06
C ALA A 489 16.38 -12.92 -3.33
N ASP A 490 15.82 -14.13 -3.41
CA ASP A 490 15.92 -14.97 -4.60
C ASP A 490 15.27 -14.29 -5.82
N ILE A 491 14.11 -13.64 -5.63
CA ILE A 491 13.39 -12.90 -6.68
C ILE A 491 14.13 -11.64 -7.10
N GLU A 492 14.71 -10.89 -6.16
CA GLU A 492 15.51 -9.70 -6.48
C GLU A 492 16.69 -10.07 -7.38
N ILE A 493 17.42 -11.15 -7.04
CA ILE A 493 18.53 -11.68 -7.84
C ILE A 493 18.06 -12.15 -9.23
N ALA A 494 16.96 -12.90 -9.28
CA ALA A 494 16.42 -13.42 -10.55
C ALA A 494 15.93 -12.28 -11.46
N SER A 495 15.16 -11.34 -10.92
CA SER A 495 14.64 -10.20 -11.65
C SER A 495 15.72 -9.22 -12.09
N GLY A 496 16.82 -9.09 -11.34
CA GLY A 496 17.99 -8.30 -11.77
C GLY A 496 18.65 -8.88 -13.03
N LYS A 497 18.80 -10.21 -13.11
CA LYS A 497 19.30 -10.89 -14.31
C LYS A 497 18.36 -10.75 -15.51
N GLU A 498 17.04 -10.77 -15.27
CA GLU A 498 16.07 -10.48 -16.33
C GLU A 498 16.16 -9.02 -16.77
N LEU A 499 16.37 -8.09 -15.83
CA LEU A 499 16.52 -6.66 -16.12
C LEU A 499 17.72 -6.37 -17.03
N GLU A 500 18.84 -7.08 -16.85
CA GLU A 500 20.04 -6.95 -17.69
C GLU A 500 19.79 -7.26 -19.17
N LYS A 501 18.73 -7.99 -19.52
CA LYS A 501 18.35 -8.27 -20.91
C LYS A 501 17.78 -7.04 -21.64
N PHE A 502 17.46 -5.97 -20.90
CA PHE A 502 16.91 -4.72 -21.43
C PHE A 502 17.93 -3.57 -21.48
N VAL A 503 19.22 -3.86 -21.32
CA VAL A 503 20.35 -2.90 -21.42
C VAL A 503 20.40 -2.20 -22.78
#